data_AF-A0A0U2V0C8-F1
#
_entry.id   AF-A0A0U2V0C8-F1
#
_cell.length_a   1.000
_cell.length_b   1.000
_cell.length_c   1.000
_cell.angle_alpha   90.00
_cell.angle_beta   90.00
_cell.angle_gamma   90.00
#
_symmetry.space_group_name_H-M   'P 1'
#
loop_
_entity.id
_entity.type
_entity.pdbx_description
1 polymer ?
#
loop_
_entity_poly.entity_id
_entity_poly.type
_entity_poly.pdbx_seq_one_letter_code
_entity_poly.pdbx_strand_id
1 'polypeptide(L)'
;MKMRWKIALFSIIGVIGIGTIMVALAVKNIGVANLKLMYTLNTTDQSIISMEETSDGNGHYLTKVKTPAEIIRERMEKEGWTYIQQEGSGYFFEKDNQRIVVTTKVWNSNYVKITVQNNVVNLADDRI
;
A
#
# COMPACT_ATOMS: atom_id res chain seq x y z
N MET A 1 0.52 18.93 -52.39
CA MET A 1 0.98 18.29 -51.14
C MET A 1 0.44 19.04 -49.89
N LYS A 2 -0.88 19.14 -49.68
CA LYS A 2 -1.48 20.02 -48.62
C LYS A 2 -2.35 19.34 -47.55
N MET A 3 -2.52 18.01 -47.59
CA MET A 3 -3.42 17.29 -46.65
C MET A 3 -2.72 16.41 -45.59
N ARG A 4 -1.42 16.12 -45.74
CA ARG A 4 -0.71 15.17 -44.84
C ARG A 4 -0.59 15.65 -43.39
N TRP A 5 -0.39 16.95 -43.18
CA TRP A 5 -0.26 17.54 -41.85
C TRP A 5 -1.56 17.50 -41.04
N LYS A 6 -2.73 17.64 -41.67
CA LYS A 6 -4.04 17.54 -40.99
C LYS A 6 -4.28 16.11 -40.49
N ILE A 7 -3.97 15.11 -41.30
CA ILE A 7 -4.08 13.69 -40.92
C ILE A 7 -3.13 13.37 -39.75
N ALA A 8 -1.89 13.88 -39.80
CA ALA A 8 -0.95 13.75 -38.68
C ALA A 8 -1.48 14.45 -37.40
N LEU A 9 -2.06 15.65 -37.52
CA LEU A 9 -2.64 16.38 -36.40
C LEU A 9 -3.82 15.62 -35.76
N PHE A 10 -4.73 15.10 -36.58
CA PHE A 10 -5.85 14.28 -36.10
C PHE A 10 -5.38 12.99 -35.45
N SER A 11 -4.32 12.36 -35.99
CA SER A 11 -3.71 11.18 -35.38
C SER A 11 -3.11 11.51 -34.00
N ILE A 12 -2.38 12.62 -33.85
CA ILE A 12 -1.82 13.05 -32.56
C ILE A 12 -2.92 13.35 -31.54
N ILE A 13 -3.97 14.08 -31.94
CA ILE A 13 -5.12 14.38 -31.08
C ILE A 13 -5.81 13.09 -30.63
N GLY A 14 -5.95 12.12 -31.53
CA GLY A 14 -6.50 10.80 -31.22
C GLY A 14 -5.67 10.05 -30.18
N VAL A 15 -4.33 10.03 -30.32
CA VAL A 15 -3.42 9.40 -29.35
C VAL A 15 -3.49 10.10 -27.99
N ILE A 16 -3.50 11.43 -27.96
CA ILE A 16 -3.64 12.20 -26.71
C ILE A 16 -4.97 11.89 -26.04
N GLY A 17 -6.07 11.84 -26.79
CA GLY A 17 -7.40 11.49 -26.27
C GLY A 17 -7.47 10.08 -25.70
N ILE A 18 -6.87 9.10 -26.37
CA ILE A 18 -6.78 7.72 -25.84
C ILE A 18 -5.93 7.69 -24.57
N GLY A 19 -4.81 8.43 -24.55
CA GLY A 19 -3.95 8.56 -23.38
C GLY A 19 -4.67 9.13 -22.16
N THR A 20 -5.43 10.22 -22.32
CA THR A 20 -6.20 10.83 -21.22
C THR A 20 -7.28 9.90 -20.69
N ILE A 21 -7.98 9.17 -21.58
CA ILE A 21 -8.98 8.17 -21.18
C ILE A 21 -8.33 7.04 -20.38
N MET A 22 -7.18 6.53 -20.82
CA MET A 22 -6.46 5.47 -20.10
C MET A 22 -6.04 5.93 -18.69
N VAL A 23 -5.53 7.15 -18.55
CA VAL A 23 -5.18 7.72 -17.23
C VAL A 23 -6.43 7.86 -16.35
N ALA A 24 -7.53 8.38 -16.89
CA ALA A 24 -8.78 8.52 -16.14
C ALA A 24 -9.33 7.17 -15.66
N LEU A 25 -9.29 6.14 -16.50
CA LEU A 25 -9.68 4.78 -16.14
C LEU A 25 -8.77 4.18 -15.06
N ALA A 26 -7.45 4.38 -15.16
CA ALA A 26 -6.49 3.92 -14.16
C ALA A 26 -6.74 4.57 -12.79
N VAL A 27 -6.98 5.88 -12.75
CA VAL A 27 -7.32 6.61 -11.53
C VAL A 27 -8.65 6.12 -10.95
N LYS A 28 -9.67 5.90 -11.79
CA LYS A 28 -10.96 5.39 -11.35
C LYS A 28 -10.87 3.98 -10.76
N ASN A 29 -10.06 3.11 -11.35
CA ASN A 29 -9.94 1.71 -10.92
C ASN A 29 -9.12 1.57 -9.63
N ILE A 30 -8.02 2.33 -9.49
CA ILE A 30 -7.14 2.24 -8.32
C ILE A 30 -7.66 3.12 -7.16
N GLY A 31 -8.23 4.28 -7.48
CA GLY A 31 -8.57 5.31 -6.51
C GLY A 31 -7.38 6.22 -6.19
N VAL A 32 -7.65 7.52 -6.03
CA VAL A 32 -6.61 8.54 -5.81
C VAL A 32 -5.80 8.28 -4.54
N ALA A 33 -6.47 7.86 -3.45
CA ALA A 33 -5.81 7.55 -2.18
C ALA A 33 -4.75 6.44 -2.35
N ASN A 34 -5.13 5.33 -3.00
CA ASN A 34 -4.24 4.21 -3.26
C ASN A 34 -3.07 4.58 -4.19
N LEU A 35 -3.30 5.42 -5.21
CA LEU A 35 -2.23 5.94 -6.06
C LEU A 35 -1.23 6.78 -5.26
N LYS A 36 -1.71 7.62 -4.34
CA LYS A 36 -0.83 8.40 -3.45
C LYS A 36 0.03 7.48 -2.59
N LEU A 37 -0.57 6.44 -2.00
CA LEU A 37 0.16 5.43 -1.22
C LEU A 37 1.27 4.75 -2.04
N MET A 38 0.93 4.26 -3.23
CA MET A 38 1.88 3.62 -4.15
C MET A 38 2.98 4.58 -4.59
N TYR A 39 2.62 5.83 -4.91
CA TYR A 39 3.57 6.85 -5.31
C TYR A 39 4.59 7.11 -4.19
N THR A 40 4.11 7.33 -2.96
CA THR A 40 4.97 7.55 -1.79
C THR A 40 5.94 6.38 -1.56
N LEU A 41 5.48 5.12 -1.58
CA LEU A 41 6.37 3.96 -1.39
C LEU A 41 7.45 3.81 -2.48
N ASN A 42 7.20 4.33 -3.68
CA ASN A 42 8.15 4.25 -4.80
C ASN A 42 9.10 5.43 -4.89
N THR A 43 8.71 6.60 -4.39
CA THR A 43 9.50 7.83 -4.51
C THR A 43 10.21 8.25 -3.23
N THR A 44 9.87 7.62 -2.10
CA THR A 44 10.50 7.85 -0.81
C THR A 44 11.14 6.59 -0.26
N ASP A 45 11.96 6.74 0.77
CA ASP A 45 12.58 5.62 1.50
C ASP A 45 11.61 4.96 2.49
N GLN A 46 10.33 5.37 2.51
CA GLN A 46 9.33 4.72 3.34
C GLN A 46 9.12 3.26 2.90
N SER A 47 9.22 2.37 3.87
CA SER A 47 9.03 0.93 3.79
C SER A 47 7.59 0.53 4.13
N ILE A 48 6.93 1.22 5.05
CA ILE A 48 5.54 0.98 5.45
C ILE A 48 4.81 2.33 5.59
N ILE A 49 3.63 2.42 5.00
CA ILE A 49 2.77 3.60 5.10
C ILE A 49 1.38 3.21 5.60
N SER A 50 0.76 4.11 6.38
CA SER A 50 -0.61 3.94 6.86
C SER A 50 -1.62 4.16 5.74
N MET A 51 -2.63 3.31 5.69
CA MET A 51 -3.81 3.45 4.82
C MET A 51 -4.90 4.24 5.58
N GLU A 52 -5.91 4.74 4.85
CA GLU A 52 -7.04 5.41 5.48
C GLU A 52 -7.73 4.50 6.52
N GLU A 53 -8.17 5.10 7.63
CA GLU A 53 -8.87 4.38 8.69
C GLU A 53 -10.12 3.70 8.14
N THR A 54 -10.27 2.44 8.49
CA THR A 54 -11.45 1.64 8.18
C THR A 54 -12.32 1.53 9.43
N SER A 55 -13.62 1.33 9.23
CA SER A 55 -14.60 1.20 10.32
C SER A 55 -14.45 -0.09 11.16
N ASP A 56 -13.46 -0.94 10.87
CA ASP A 56 -13.20 -2.19 11.59
C ASP A 56 -12.30 -2.02 12.83
N GLY A 57 -11.81 -0.79 13.09
CA GLY A 57 -10.96 -0.48 14.24
C GLY A 57 -9.53 -1.04 14.16
N ASN A 58 -9.16 -1.64 13.02
CA ASN A 58 -7.82 -2.17 12.81
C ASN A 58 -6.89 -1.13 12.15
N GLY A 59 -5.59 -1.26 12.40
CA GLY A 59 -4.58 -0.51 11.67
C GLY A 59 -4.32 -1.15 10.32
N HIS A 60 -4.47 -0.41 9.21
CA HIS A 60 -4.17 -0.91 7.87
C HIS A 60 -2.97 -0.19 7.29
N TYR A 61 -2.04 -0.96 6.73
CA TYR A 61 -0.78 -0.46 6.22
C TYR A 61 -0.45 -1.09 4.87
N LEU A 62 0.39 -0.41 4.09
CA LEU A 62 0.88 -0.86 2.80
C LEU A 62 2.41 -0.87 2.78
N THR A 63 2.98 -1.93 2.21
CA THR A 63 4.43 -2.06 2.01
C THR A 63 4.78 -2.63 0.63
N LYS A 64 5.96 -2.27 0.11
CA LYS A 64 6.58 -2.89 -1.07
C LYS A 64 7.36 -4.17 -0.74
N VAL A 65 7.63 -4.42 0.54
CA VAL A 65 8.36 -5.61 1.01
C VAL A 65 7.49 -6.85 0.82
N LYS A 66 7.96 -7.81 0.01
CA LYS A 66 7.20 -9.04 -0.33
C LYS A 66 6.95 -9.93 0.88
N THR A 67 7.93 -9.99 1.77
CA THR A 67 7.94 -10.82 2.98
C THR A 67 8.18 -9.92 4.19
N PRO A 68 7.15 -9.17 4.65
CA PRO A 68 7.33 -8.14 5.66
C PRO A 68 7.41 -8.69 7.10
N ALA A 69 7.63 -9.99 7.29
CA ALA A 69 7.63 -10.63 8.59
C ALA A 69 8.65 -10.01 9.56
N GLU A 70 9.88 -9.78 9.08
CA GLU A 70 10.97 -9.23 9.88
C GLU A 70 10.68 -7.79 10.31
N ILE A 71 10.31 -6.93 9.38
CA ILE A 71 9.99 -5.51 9.67
C ILE A 71 8.74 -5.34 10.55
N ILE A 72 7.76 -6.25 10.43
CA ILE A 72 6.60 -6.29 11.34
C ILE A 72 7.08 -6.64 12.75
N ARG A 73 7.88 -7.71 12.88
CA ARG A 73 8.40 -8.17 14.17
C ARG A 73 9.21 -7.08 14.86
N GLU A 74 10.14 -6.46 14.16
CA GLU A 74 10.99 -5.38 14.71
C GLU A 74 10.17 -4.21 15.26
N ARG A 75 9.15 -3.75 14.54
CA ARG A 75 8.30 -2.64 14.98
C ARG A 75 7.42 -3.01 16.17
N MET A 76 6.87 -4.22 16.16
CA MET A 76 6.08 -4.73 17.28
C MET A 76 6.93 -4.86 18.54
N GLU A 77 8.14 -5.43 18.42
CA GLU A 77 9.09 -5.60 19.52
C GLU A 77 9.57 -4.25 20.08
N LYS A 78 9.78 -3.25 19.22
CA LYS A 78 10.11 -1.88 19.64
C LYS A 78 9.03 -1.26 20.55
N GLU A 79 7.77 -1.62 20.34
CA GLU A 79 6.63 -1.19 21.17
C GLU A 79 6.36 -2.14 22.36
N GLY A 80 7.27 -3.08 22.62
CA GLY A 80 7.22 -4.00 23.77
C GLY A 80 6.33 -5.24 23.57
N TRP A 81 5.95 -5.55 22.32
CA TRP A 81 5.23 -6.79 22.02
C TRP A 81 6.19 -7.95 21.79
N THR A 82 5.91 -9.11 22.36
CA THR A 82 6.72 -10.32 22.18
C THR A 82 6.15 -11.17 21.05
N TYR A 83 6.97 -11.52 20.06
CA TYR A 83 6.57 -12.45 19.01
C TYR A 83 6.42 -13.87 19.56
N ILE A 84 5.29 -14.51 19.28
CA ILE A 84 4.97 -15.86 19.76
C ILE A 84 5.12 -16.90 18.66
N GLN A 85 4.39 -16.72 17.55
CA GLN A 85 4.37 -17.68 16.46
C GLN A 85 3.76 -17.08 15.18
N GLN A 86 3.91 -17.81 14.08
CA GLN A 86 3.25 -17.54 12.81
C GLN A 86 2.35 -18.71 12.42
N GLU A 87 1.13 -18.40 11.96
CA GLU A 87 0.22 -19.34 11.33
C GLU A 87 -0.25 -18.77 10.00
N GLY A 88 0.14 -19.40 8.89
CA GLY A 88 -0.15 -18.89 7.56
C GLY A 88 0.40 -17.47 7.36
N SER A 89 -0.49 -16.50 7.11
CA SER A 89 -0.14 -15.09 6.95
C SER A 89 -0.34 -14.24 8.22
N GLY A 90 -0.70 -14.88 9.34
CA GLY A 90 -0.88 -14.26 10.65
C GLY A 90 0.34 -14.43 11.57
N TYR A 91 0.77 -13.33 12.17
CA TYR A 91 1.86 -13.24 13.13
C TYR A 91 1.27 -12.88 14.49
N PHE A 92 1.46 -13.73 15.49
CA PHE A 92 0.90 -13.56 16.82
C PHE A 92 1.91 -12.90 17.75
N PHE A 93 1.41 -11.93 18.52
CA PHE A 93 2.20 -11.19 19.50
C PHE A 93 1.47 -11.10 20.83
N GLU A 94 2.22 -11.03 21.93
CA GLU A 94 1.70 -10.87 23.29
C GLU A 94 2.35 -9.70 24.04
N LYS A 95 1.54 -8.99 24.83
CA LYS A 95 1.95 -7.91 25.73
C LYS A 95 0.89 -7.77 26.83
N ASP A 96 1.30 -7.69 28.10
CA ASP A 96 0.42 -7.44 29.25
C ASP A 96 -0.84 -8.35 29.28
N ASN A 97 -0.65 -9.66 29.07
CA ASN A 97 -1.70 -10.68 28.96
C ASN A 97 -2.69 -10.49 27.79
N GLN A 98 -2.42 -9.56 26.87
CA GLN A 98 -3.17 -9.41 25.63
C GLN A 98 -2.43 -10.11 24.49
N ARG A 99 -3.16 -10.90 23.71
CA ARG A 99 -2.67 -11.51 22.47
C ARG A 99 -3.33 -10.84 21.27
N ILE A 100 -2.54 -10.46 20.28
CA ILE A 100 -3.02 -9.86 19.04
C ILE A 100 -2.42 -10.56 17.82
N VAL A 101 -3.09 -10.38 16.68
CA VAL A 101 -2.60 -10.86 15.39
C VAL A 101 -2.31 -9.69 14.45
N VAL A 102 -1.14 -9.75 13.80
CA VAL A 102 -0.84 -8.96 12.61
C VAL A 102 -0.98 -9.88 11.41
N THR A 103 -1.78 -9.50 10.42
CA THR A 103 -1.98 -10.31 9.21
C THR A 103 -1.41 -9.64 7.98
N THR A 104 -0.95 -10.45 7.04
CA THR A 104 -0.48 -9.98 5.72
C THR A 104 -1.35 -10.53 4.61
N LYS A 105 -1.59 -9.70 3.60
CA LYS A 105 -2.33 -10.08 2.39
C LYS A 105 -1.69 -9.41 1.18
N VAL A 106 -1.35 -10.20 0.17
CA VAL A 106 -0.91 -9.64 -1.12
C VAL A 106 -2.04 -8.79 -1.69
N TRP A 107 -1.77 -7.51 -1.94
CA TRP A 107 -2.76 -6.60 -2.54
C TRP A 107 -2.68 -6.65 -4.07
N ASN A 108 -1.47 -6.59 -4.60
CA ASN A 108 -1.17 -6.89 -6.00
C ASN A 108 0.27 -7.40 -6.12
N SER A 109 0.77 -7.63 -7.34
CA SER A 109 2.12 -8.16 -7.57
C SER A 109 3.23 -7.32 -6.92
N ASN A 110 3.00 -6.04 -6.65
CA ASN A 110 3.98 -5.09 -6.15
C ASN A 110 3.86 -4.78 -4.65
N TYR A 111 2.68 -4.94 -4.04
CA TYR A 111 2.46 -4.51 -2.65
C TYR A 111 1.76 -5.55 -1.79
N VAL A 112 2.08 -5.52 -0.50
CA VAL A 112 1.45 -6.32 0.56
C VAL A 112 0.72 -5.38 1.50
N LYS A 113 -0.52 -5.72 1.82
CA LYS A 113 -1.31 -5.08 2.86
C LYS A 113 -1.01 -5.76 4.19
N ILE A 114 -0.81 -4.96 5.23
CA ILE A 114 -0.63 -5.42 6.61
C ILE A 114 -1.83 -4.91 7.42
N THR A 115 -2.42 -5.78 8.24
CA THR A 115 -3.50 -5.40 9.16
C THR A 115 -3.07 -5.72 10.59
N VAL A 116 -3.07 -4.71 11.46
CA VAL A 116 -2.79 -4.82 12.89
C VAL A 116 -4.11 -4.79 13.65
N GLN A 117 -4.42 -5.87 14.35
CA GLN A 117 -5.64 -5.96 15.14
C GLN A 117 -5.73 -4.82 16.16
N ASN A 118 -6.91 -4.19 16.25
CA ASN A 118 -7.22 -3.08 17.17
C ASN A 118 -6.29 -1.87 17.08
N ASN A 119 -5.50 -1.76 16.00
CA ASN A 119 -4.51 -0.70 15.81
C ASN A 119 -3.57 -0.48 17.02
N VAL A 120 -3.17 -1.56 17.70
CA VAL A 120 -2.37 -1.48 18.94
C VAL A 120 -0.98 -0.89 18.76
N VAL A 121 -0.46 -0.91 17.53
CA VAL A 121 0.85 -0.38 17.15
C VAL A 121 0.73 0.32 15.80
N ASN A 122 1.31 1.52 15.70
CA ASN A 122 1.50 2.19 14.43
C ASN A 122 2.71 1.59 13.70
N LEU A 123 2.46 0.84 12.63
CA LEU A 123 3.53 0.25 11.82
C LEU A 123 4.03 1.18 10.71
N ALA A 124 3.49 2.39 10.52
CA ALA A 124 3.97 3.29 9.48
C ALA A 124 5.34 3.90 9.84
N ASP A 125 6.13 4.26 8.83
CA ASP A 125 7.32 5.07 9.06
C ASP A 125 6.93 6.45 9.58
N ASP A 126 7.67 6.93 10.58
CA ASP A 126 7.51 8.28 11.11
C ASP A 126 7.63 9.29 9.97
N ARG A 127 6.69 10.23 9.92
CA ARG A 127 6.74 11.34 8.96
C ARG A 127 7.86 12.27 9.40
N ILE A 128 8.99 12.25 8.68
CA ILE A 128 9.99 13.32 8.75
C ILE A 128 9.38 14.60 8.14
#